data_AF-A0A8S0QCY3-F1
#
_entry.id   AF-A0A8S0QCY3-F1
#
_cell.length_a   1.000
_cell.length_b   1.000
_cell.length_c   1.000
_cell.angle_alpha   90.00
_cell.angle_beta   90.00
_cell.angle_gamma   90.00
#
_symmetry.space_group_name_H-M   'P 1'
#
loop_
_entity.id
_entity.type
_entity.pdbx_description
1 polymer ?
#
loop_
_entity_poly.entity_id
_entity_poly.type
_entity_poly.pdbx_seq_one_letter_code
_entity_poly.pdbx_strand_id
1 'polypeptide(L)'
;MGETNDSGLYEIFQQDFGPVGSPSFEAACENFLISSAGYAVSSLLLQPKDRHNWNLLFDSVGRLVHIDFGFILETSPGNNMRFESAHFKLSHEMTQVLDPSGVMKSDTWYQFVSLCVKGYLAACRYMDGIINTVLMMLDSGLLFSAGATQLEIFGRDFILK
;
A
#
# COMPACT_ATOMS: atom_id res chain seq x y z
N MET A 1 -14.90 -24.39 -2.18
CA MET A 1 -13.80 -25.37 -1.95
C MET A 1 -12.56 -24.73 -2.53
N GLY A 2 -11.80 -24.01 -1.70
CA GLY A 2 -10.52 -23.43 -2.11
C GLY A 2 -9.45 -24.47 -1.84
N GLU A 3 -8.88 -25.05 -2.89
CA GLU A 3 -7.65 -25.81 -2.74
C GLU A 3 -6.57 -24.84 -2.27
N THR A 4 -6.12 -25.03 -1.04
CA THR A 4 -4.93 -24.37 -0.51
C THR A 4 -3.72 -24.98 -1.18
N ASN A 5 -3.48 -24.60 -2.45
CA ASN A 5 -2.14 -24.69 -2.99
C ASN A 5 -1.33 -23.66 -2.21
N ASP A 6 -0.45 -24.15 -1.36
CA ASP A 6 0.54 -23.37 -0.59
C ASP A 6 1.64 -22.81 -1.53
N SER A 7 1.23 -22.46 -2.76
CA SER A 7 2.07 -21.90 -3.81
C SER A 7 2.34 -20.44 -3.47
N GLY A 8 3.62 -20.07 -3.41
CA GLY A 8 4.02 -18.68 -3.19
C GLY A 8 3.46 -17.76 -4.29
N LEU A 9 3.29 -16.47 -3.98
CA LEU A 9 2.76 -15.47 -4.93
C LEU A 9 3.52 -15.48 -6.27
N TYR A 10 4.83 -15.72 -6.23
CA TYR A 10 5.67 -15.82 -7.42
C TYR A 10 5.31 -17.01 -8.33
N GLU A 11 4.87 -18.14 -7.77
CA GLU A 11 4.39 -19.29 -8.54
C GLU A 11 3.03 -18.99 -9.18
N ILE A 12 2.13 -18.32 -8.45
CA ILE A 12 0.83 -17.87 -8.97
C ILE A 12 1.05 -16.95 -10.17
N PHE A 13 2.00 -16.01 -10.10
CA PHE A 13 2.34 -15.14 -11.23
C PHE A 13 2.82 -15.92 -12.45
N GLN A 14 3.61 -16.98 -12.27
CA GLN A 14 4.06 -17.82 -13.39
C GLN A 14 2.92 -18.65 -13.99
N GLN A 15 1.99 -19.12 -13.15
CA GLN A 15 0.81 -19.87 -13.60
C GLN A 15 -0.16 -18.99 -14.39
N ASP A 16 -0.41 -17.77 -13.90
CA ASP A 16 -1.43 -16.88 -14.47
C ASP A 16 -0.91 -16.05 -15.66
N PHE A 17 0.35 -15.63 -15.63
CA PHE A 17 0.93 -14.73 -16.63
C PHE A 17 1.97 -15.38 -17.54
N GLY A 18 2.31 -16.65 -17.31
CA GLY A 18 3.25 -17.42 -18.11
C GLY A 18 4.68 -17.45 -17.55
N PRO A 19 5.62 -18.08 -18.28
CA PRO A 19 6.98 -18.27 -17.77
C PRO A 19 7.71 -16.93 -17.56
N VAL A 20 8.66 -16.93 -16.62
CA VAL A 20 9.55 -15.79 -16.34
C VAL A 20 10.22 -15.30 -17.63
N GLY A 21 10.25 -13.99 -17.85
CA GLY A 21 10.78 -13.38 -19.08
C GLY A 21 9.79 -13.34 -20.26
N SER A 22 8.60 -13.93 -20.13
CA SER A 22 7.56 -13.77 -21.16
C SER A 22 6.96 -12.36 -21.11
N PRO A 23 6.50 -11.80 -22.25
CA PRO A 23 5.93 -10.45 -22.27
C PRO A 23 4.77 -10.24 -21.29
N SER A 24 3.95 -11.27 -21.08
CA SER A 24 2.81 -11.21 -20.15
C SER A 24 3.27 -11.22 -18.69
N PHE A 25 4.25 -12.07 -18.34
CA PHE A 25 4.83 -12.11 -17.01
C PHE A 25 5.52 -10.78 -16.65
N GLU A 26 6.35 -10.24 -17.54
CA GLU A 26 7.05 -8.97 -17.30
C GLU A 26 6.06 -7.80 -17.15
N ALA A 27 5.00 -7.76 -17.95
CA ALA A 27 3.95 -6.74 -17.83
C ALA A 27 3.18 -6.85 -16.49
N ALA A 28 2.91 -8.07 -16.02
CA ALA A 28 2.27 -8.30 -14.72
C ALA A 28 3.18 -7.88 -13.56
N CYS A 29 4.48 -8.20 -13.63
CA CYS A 29 5.48 -7.76 -12.66
C CYS A 29 5.63 -6.23 -12.62
N GLU A 30 5.60 -5.56 -13.77
CA GLU A 30 5.61 -4.09 -13.85
C GLU A 30 4.34 -3.48 -13.23
N ASN A 31 3.17 -4.03 -13.55
CA ASN A 31 1.90 -3.63 -12.95
C ASN A 31 1.91 -3.81 -11.43
N PHE A 32 2.44 -4.93 -10.95
CA PHE A 32 2.60 -5.22 -9.53
C PHE A 32 3.54 -4.22 -8.84
N LEU A 33 4.68 -3.92 -9.46
CA LEU A 33 5.67 -2.96 -8.97
C LEU A 33 5.06 -1.55 -8.82
N ILE A 34 4.39 -1.06 -9.85
CA ILE A 34 3.78 0.28 -9.85
C ILE A 34 2.65 0.37 -8.82
N SER A 35 1.75 -0.61 -8.81
CA SER A 35 0.62 -0.63 -7.86
C SER A 35 1.10 -0.79 -6.41
N SER A 36 2.08 -1.65 -6.16
CA SER A 36 2.69 -1.81 -4.83
C SER A 36 3.34 -0.51 -4.35
N ALA A 37 4.05 0.22 -5.21
CA ALA A 37 4.63 1.50 -4.84
C ALA A 37 3.54 2.55 -4.50
N GLY A 38 2.47 2.59 -5.29
CA GLY A 38 1.32 3.46 -5.02
C GLY A 38 0.63 3.13 -3.70
N TYR A 39 0.44 1.84 -3.39
CA TYR A 39 -0.10 1.41 -2.12
C TYR A 39 0.84 1.64 -0.95
N ALA A 40 2.16 1.54 -1.13
CA ALA A 40 3.13 1.90 -0.10
C ALA A 40 3.02 3.38 0.30
N VAL A 41 2.94 4.28 -0.69
CA VAL A 41 2.76 5.71 -0.44
C VAL A 41 1.41 6.00 0.18
N SER A 42 0.30 5.57 -0.43
CA SER A 42 -1.05 5.85 0.11
C SER A 42 -1.25 5.28 1.51
N SER A 43 -0.63 4.15 1.82
CA SER A 43 -0.65 3.54 3.13
C SER A 43 0.13 4.31 4.19
N LEU A 44 1.24 4.93 3.79
CA LEU A 44 1.97 5.89 4.63
C LEU A 44 1.11 7.12 4.93
N LEU A 45 0.38 7.62 3.93
CA LEU A 45 -0.46 8.80 4.09
C LEU A 45 -1.70 8.48 4.94
N LEU A 46 -2.50 7.50 4.54
CA LEU A 46 -3.82 7.23 5.12
C LEU A 46 -3.78 6.39 6.39
N GLN A 47 -2.65 5.72 6.66
CA GLN A 47 -2.46 4.85 7.83
C GLN A 47 -3.64 3.87 8.09
N PRO A 48 -4.03 3.03 7.11
CA PRO A 48 -5.06 2.02 7.34
C PRO A 48 -4.63 1.09 8.49
N LYS A 49 -5.57 0.67 9.34
CA LYS A 49 -5.28 -0.11 10.57
C LYS A 49 -5.49 -1.61 10.42
N ASP A 50 -6.37 -2.04 9.52
CA ASP A 50 -6.64 -3.47 9.27
C ASP A 50 -5.87 -4.00 8.05
N ARG A 51 -4.58 -4.30 8.24
CA ARG A 51 -3.62 -4.48 7.15
C ARG A 51 -3.12 -5.91 6.98
N HIS A 52 -4.01 -6.89 7.05
CA HIS A 52 -3.64 -8.29 6.86
C HIS A 52 -3.69 -8.71 5.38
N ASN A 53 -3.01 -9.81 5.03
CA ASN A 53 -2.93 -10.29 3.65
C ASN A 53 -4.31 -10.53 3.00
N TRP A 54 -5.38 -10.79 3.78
CA TRP A 54 -6.74 -10.94 3.22
C TRP A 54 -7.34 -9.64 2.65
N ASN A 55 -6.76 -8.49 2.97
CA ASN A 55 -7.17 -7.20 2.43
C ASN A 55 -6.34 -6.81 1.20
N LEU A 56 -5.40 -7.66 0.78
CA LEU A 56 -4.60 -7.48 -0.42
C LEU A 56 -5.09 -8.45 -1.50
N LEU A 57 -5.58 -7.88 -2.58
CA LEU A 57 -6.02 -8.60 -3.76
C LEU A 57 -5.05 -8.38 -4.93
N PHE A 58 -5.16 -9.24 -5.93
CA PHE A 58 -4.48 -9.11 -7.21
C PHE A 58 -5.52 -9.06 -8.34
N ASP A 59 -5.39 -8.09 -9.23
CA ASP A 59 -6.25 -8.03 -10.42
C ASP A 59 -5.74 -8.97 -11.53
N SER A 60 -6.57 -9.17 -12.56
CA SER A 60 -6.27 -10.08 -13.67
C SER A 60 -5.12 -9.62 -14.58
N VAL A 61 -4.47 -8.50 -14.27
CA VAL A 61 -3.29 -8.01 -15.00
C VAL A 61 -2.08 -7.79 -14.06
N GLY A 62 -2.15 -8.32 -12.84
CA GLY A 62 -1.03 -8.37 -11.89
C GLY A 62 -0.92 -7.15 -10.96
N ARG A 63 -1.91 -6.26 -10.88
CA ARG A 63 -1.86 -5.14 -9.92
C ARG A 63 -2.22 -5.61 -8.52
N LEU A 64 -1.48 -5.13 -7.53
CA LEU A 64 -1.91 -5.15 -6.15
C LEU A 64 -3.11 -4.22 -5.97
N VAL A 65 -4.12 -4.65 -5.20
CA VAL A 65 -5.29 -3.86 -4.83
C VAL A 65 -5.53 -4.02 -3.33
N HIS A 66 -5.39 -2.93 -2.56
CA HIS A 66 -5.78 -2.90 -1.16
C HIS A 66 -7.28 -2.59 -1.06
N ILE A 67 -8.00 -3.44 -0.33
CA ILE A 67 -9.42 -3.28 -0.02
C ILE A 67 -9.60 -3.02 1.49
N ASP A 68 -10.81 -2.63 1.87
CA ASP A 68 -11.21 -2.37 3.26
C ASP A 68 -10.46 -1.22 3.95
N PHE A 69 -10.90 0.01 3.60
CA PHE A 69 -10.45 1.24 4.25
C PHE A 69 -11.38 1.65 5.41
N GLY A 70 -12.06 0.70 6.06
CA GLY A 70 -12.99 1.00 7.16
C GLY A 70 -12.33 1.71 8.35
N PHE A 71 -11.00 1.63 8.46
CA PHE A 71 -10.22 2.22 9.55
C PHE A 71 -8.96 2.92 9.02
N ILE A 72 -9.01 4.23 8.81
CA ILE A 72 -7.91 5.09 8.32
C ILE A 72 -7.76 6.33 9.21
N LEU A 73 -6.63 7.05 9.15
CA LEU A 73 -6.43 8.33 9.83
C LEU A 73 -6.78 8.30 11.34
N GLU A 74 -6.42 7.19 12.01
CA GLU A 74 -6.71 6.89 13.43
C GLU A 74 -8.17 6.60 13.81
N THR A 75 -9.10 6.40 12.87
CA THR A 75 -10.39 5.78 13.21
C THR A 75 -10.15 4.34 13.64
N SER A 76 -10.16 4.09 14.95
CA SER A 76 -9.98 2.76 15.52
C SER A 76 -11.24 2.34 16.27
N PRO A 77 -11.75 1.11 16.07
CA PRO A 77 -12.73 0.57 17.00
C PRO A 77 -12.01 0.34 18.34
N GLY A 78 -12.57 0.85 19.45
CA GLY A 78 -12.14 0.45 20.79
C GLY A 78 -11.01 1.24 21.47
N ASN A 79 -10.94 2.56 21.34
CA ASN A 79 -10.19 3.44 22.26
C ASN A 79 -8.68 3.08 22.42
N ASN A 80 -7.93 3.16 21.31
CA ASN A 80 -6.46 2.98 21.25
C ASN A 80 -5.93 1.56 21.51
N MET A 81 -6.54 0.53 20.89
CA MET A 81 -5.84 -0.73 20.68
C MET A 81 -4.56 -0.46 19.87
N ARG A 82 -3.41 -0.95 20.35
CA ARG A 82 -2.09 -0.76 19.72
C ARG A 82 -2.02 -1.53 18.40
N PHE A 83 -2.48 -0.91 17.32
CA PHE A 83 -2.32 -1.41 15.96
C PHE A 83 -0.86 -1.33 15.50
N GLU A 84 -0.53 -2.19 14.54
CA GLU A 84 0.81 -2.40 13.94
C GLU A 84 1.45 -1.05 13.53
N SER A 85 2.74 -0.86 13.84
CA SER A 85 3.45 0.41 13.63
C SER A 85 3.95 0.64 12.19
N ALA A 86 3.85 -0.38 11.33
CA ALA A 86 4.37 -0.30 9.97
C ALA A 86 3.39 0.40 9.02
N HIS A 87 3.87 1.47 8.38
CA HIS A 87 3.10 2.26 7.43
C HIS A 87 2.74 1.53 6.14
N PHE A 88 3.47 0.46 5.76
CA PHE A 88 3.14 -0.43 4.65
C PHE A 88 3.66 -1.84 4.93
N LYS A 89 2.86 -2.86 4.63
CA LYS A 89 3.24 -4.27 4.79
C LYS A 89 3.63 -4.85 3.44
N LEU A 90 4.92 -4.91 3.19
CA LEU A 90 5.49 -5.64 2.07
C LEU A 90 5.78 -7.07 2.55
N SER A 91 4.97 -8.05 2.14
CA SER A 91 5.15 -9.43 2.58
C SER A 91 6.41 -10.06 1.95
N HIS A 92 6.82 -11.22 2.47
CA HIS A 92 7.93 -11.97 1.89
C HIS A 92 7.62 -12.38 0.45
N GLU A 93 6.41 -12.87 0.21
CA GLU A 93 5.95 -13.32 -1.12
C GLU A 93 5.88 -12.16 -2.11
N MET A 94 5.43 -10.98 -1.68
CA MET A 94 5.47 -9.75 -2.48
C MET A 94 6.90 -9.34 -2.83
N THR A 95 7.82 -9.45 -1.86
CA THR A 95 9.24 -9.15 -2.07
C THR A 95 9.84 -10.10 -3.11
N GLN A 96 9.45 -11.37 -3.13
CA GLN A 96 9.92 -12.33 -4.14
C GLN A 96 9.45 -11.97 -5.56
N VAL A 97 8.30 -11.32 -5.72
CA VAL A 97 7.85 -10.81 -7.03
C VAL A 97 8.63 -9.55 -7.45
N LEU A 98 8.92 -8.64 -6.51
CA LEU A 98 9.72 -7.42 -6.82
C LEU A 98 11.20 -7.72 -7.02
N ASP A 99 11.74 -8.63 -6.23
CA ASP A 99 13.16 -8.99 -6.19
C ASP A 99 13.30 -10.48 -5.89
N PRO A 100 13.25 -11.36 -6.92
CA PRO A 100 13.40 -12.80 -6.75
C PRO A 100 14.72 -13.20 -6.08
N SER A 101 15.73 -12.32 -6.14
CA SER A 101 17.02 -12.55 -5.47
C SER A 101 16.96 -12.38 -3.95
N GLY A 102 15.95 -11.68 -3.44
CA GLY A 102 15.75 -11.39 -2.01
C GLY A 102 16.80 -10.47 -1.38
N VAL A 103 17.77 -9.96 -2.14
CA VAL A 103 18.86 -9.14 -1.59
C VAL A 103 18.49 -7.66 -1.42
N MET A 104 17.33 -7.24 -1.94
CA MET A 104 16.85 -5.86 -1.93
C MET A 104 17.85 -4.88 -2.56
N LYS A 105 18.48 -5.32 -3.65
CA LYS A 105 19.54 -4.61 -4.38
C LYS A 105 19.48 -4.82 -5.90
N SER A 106 18.42 -5.44 -6.41
CA SER A 106 18.19 -5.55 -7.84
C SER A 106 17.74 -4.22 -8.45
N ASP A 107 17.89 -4.09 -9.76
CA ASP A 107 17.41 -2.90 -10.49
C ASP A 107 15.91 -2.69 -10.28
N THR A 108 15.12 -3.76 -10.27
CA THR A 108 13.68 -3.75 -9.99
C THR A 108 13.38 -3.23 -8.57
N TRP A 109 14.16 -3.66 -7.56
CA TRP A 109 14.03 -3.11 -6.21
C TRP A 109 14.32 -1.60 -6.17
N TYR A 110 15.39 -1.14 -6.84
CA TYR A 110 15.70 0.28 -6.91
C TYR A 110 14.63 1.08 -7.66
N GLN A 111 14.01 0.51 -8.69
CA GLN A 111 12.86 1.11 -9.38
C GLN A 111 11.65 1.24 -8.43
N PHE A 112 11.33 0.20 -7.67
CA PHE A 112 10.27 0.25 -6.65
C PHE A 112 10.50 1.39 -5.66
N VAL A 113 11.70 1.49 -5.09
CA VAL A 113 12.05 2.58 -4.16
C VAL A 113 11.96 3.95 -4.84
N SER A 114 12.44 4.06 -6.09
CA SER A 114 12.34 5.31 -6.87
C SER A 114 10.89 5.74 -7.09
N LEU A 115 10.00 4.80 -7.41
CA LEU A 115 8.57 5.05 -7.58
C LEU A 115 7.90 5.48 -6.28
N CYS A 116 8.24 4.85 -5.14
CA CYS A 116 7.75 5.28 -3.82
C CYS A 116 8.15 6.74 -3.52
N VAL A 117 9.41 7.10 -3.76
CA VAL A 117 9.89 8.48 -3.54
C VAL A 117 9.19 9.46 -4.48
N LYS A 118 9.08 9.14 -5.77
CA LYS A 118 8.38 10.00 -6.75
C LYS A 118 6.91 10.17 -6.40
N GLY A 119 6.23 9.08 -6.01
CA GLY A 119 4.84 9.08 -5.60
C GLY A 119 4.60 9.92 -4.35
N TYR A 120 5.48 9.79 -3.34
CA TYR A 120 5.41 10.62 -2.14
C TYR A 120 5.60 12.11 -2.44
N LEU A 121 6.65 12.46 -3.20
CA LEU A 121 6.89 13.85 -3.61
C LEU A 121 5.72 14.42 -4.44
N ALA A 122 5.12 13.61 -5.30
CA ALA A 122 3.92 14.01 -6.03
C ALA A 122 2.74 14.27 -5.08
N ALA A 123 2.50 13.41 -4.09
CA ALA A 123 1.46 13.63 -3.09
C ALA A 123 1.69 14.91 -2.28
N CYS A 124 2.93 15.21 -1.89
CA CYS A 124 3.28 16.46 -1.19
C CYS A 124 2.87 17.72 -2.00
N ARG A 125 2.95 17.68 -3.34
CA ARG A 125 2.54 18.81 -4.19
C ARG A 125 1.04 19.07 -4.18
N TYR A 126 0.23 18.07 -3.85
CA TYR A 126 -1.23 18.16 -3.80
C TYR A 126 -1.77 18.07 -2.36
N MET A 127 -0.90 18.25 -1.37
CA MET A 127 -1.23 17.97 0.02
C MET A 127 -2.38 18.81 0.54
N ASP A 128 -2.42 20.11 0.22
CA ASP A 128 -3.52 20.99 0.64
C ASP A 128 -4.87 20.47 0.18
N GLY A 129 -4.95 19.91 -1.04
CA GLY A 129 -6.17 19.29 -1.56
C GLY A 129 -6.57 18.04 -0.78
N ILE A 130 -5.60 17.20 -0.42
CA ILE A 130 -5.81 15.99 0.39
C ILE A 130 -6.30 16.38 1.78
N ILE A 131 -5.61 17.31 2.47
CA ILE A 131 -5.99 17.81 3.79
C ILE A 131 -7.40 18.40 3.74
N ASN A 132 -7.67 19.31 2.79
CA ASN A 132 -8.97 19.98 2.70
C ASN A 132 -10.11 18.98 2.46
N THR A 133 -9.86 17.91 1.70
CA THR A 133 -10.86 16.84 1.51
C THR A 133 -11.18 16.15 2.82
N VAL A 134 -10.17 15.80 3.62
CA VAL A 134 -10.37 15.20 4.95
C VAL A 134 -11.06 16.18 5.91
N LEU A 135 -10.66 17.46 5.89
CA LEU A 135 -11.27 18.51 6.71
C LEU A 135 -12.77 18.66 6.45
N MET A 136 -13.20 18.62 5.19
CA MET A 136 -14.63 18.68 4.84
C MET A 136 -15.43 17.48 5.36
N MET A 137 -14.77 16.35 5.66
CA MET A 137 -15.42 15.15 6.19
C MET A 137 -15.50 15.11 7.72
N LEU A 138 -14.93 16.08 8.44
CA LEU A 138 -14.91 16.08 9.90
C LEU A 138 -16.32 16.02 10.52
N ASP A 139 -17.23 16.84 10.02
CA ASP A 139 -18.58 16.94 10.56
C ASP A 139 -19.52 15.81 10.11
N SER A 140 -19.03 14.89 9.26
CA SER A 140 -19.83 13.77 8.75
C SER A 140 -20.09 12.67 9.80
N GLY A 141 -19.32 12.67 10.90
CA GLY A 141 -19.34 11.59 11.88
C GLY A 141 -18.66 10.29 11.42
N LEU A 142 -18.12 10.24 10.19
CA LEU A 142 -17.39 9.08 9.65
C LEU A 142 -15.98 8.95 10.24
N LEU A 143 -15.34 10.08 10.53
CA LEU A 143 -14.05 10.15 11.20
C LEU A 143 -14.28 10.13 12.72
N PHE A 144 -14.77 9.01 13.24
CA PHE A 144 -14.96 8.81 14.68
C PHE A 144 -13.63 9.10 15.38
N SER A 145 -13.58 10.19 16.15
CA SER A 145 -12.48 10.68 17.00
C SER A 145 -11.44 11.65 16.42
N ALA A 146 -11.56 12.12 15.17
CA ALA A 146 -10.63 13.13 14.63
C ALA A 146 -10.90 14.53 15.21
N GLY A 147 -10.46 14.79 16.44
CA GLY A 147 -10.35 16.15 16.96
C GLY A 147 -9.35 16.99 16.13
N ALA A 148 -9.46 18.32 16.19
CA ALA A 148 -8.58 19.26 15.46
C ALA A 148 -7.07 18.98 15.65
N THR A 149 -6.67 18.42 16.80
CA THR A 149 -5.29 18.05 17.14
C THR A 149 -4.70 16.93 16.26
N GLN A 150 -5.52 16.01 15.73
CA GLN A 150 -5.04 14.91 14.89
C GLN A 150 -4.75 15.35 13.45
N LEU A 151 -5.46 16.36 12.95
CA LEU A 151 -5.14 16.99 11.66
C LEU A 151 -3.87 17.83 11.72
N GLU A 152 -3.55 18.41 12.88
CA GLU A 152 -2.25 19.03 13.12
C GLU A 152 -1.12 17.99 13.12
N ILE A 153 -1.38 16.76 13.59
CA ILE A 153 -0.42 15.63 13.52
C ILE A 153 -0.29 15.11 12.09
N PHE A 154 -1.41 14.88 11.39
CA PHE A 154 -1.42 14.53 9.96
C PHE A 154 -0.73 15.61 9.11
N GLY A 155 -0.92 16.89 9.43
CA GLY A 155 -0.19 18.00 8.82
C GLY A 155 1.30 18.00 9.18
N ARG A 156 1.65 17.79 10.45
CA ARG A 156 3.06 17.80 10.94
C ARG A 156 3.89 16.65 10.38
N ASP A 157 3.35 15.44 10.29
CA ASP A 157 4.06 14.26 9.80
C ASP A 157 4.43 14.37 8.31
N PHE A 158 3.75 15.26 7.57
CA PHE A 158 4.09 15.59 6.19
C PHE A 158 4.88 16.90 6.03
N ILE A 159 4.66 17.91 6.88
CA ILE A 159 5.30 19.23 6.79
C ILE A 159 6.70 19.26 7.44
N LEU A 160 7.04 18.32 8.33
CA LEU A 160 8.36 18.28 8.97
C LEU A 160 9.33 17.33 8.27
N LYS A 161 9.93 17.83 7.18
CA LYS A 161 11.38 17.78 6.91
C LYS A 161 11.79 18.83 5.89
#